data_AF-A0A2E9Z6Z8-F1
#
_entry.id   AF-A0A2E9Z6Z8-F1
#
_cell.length_a   1.000
_cell.length_b   1.000
_cell.length_c   1.000
_cell.angle_alpha   90.00
_cell.angle_beta   90.00
_cell.angle_gamma   90.00
#
_symmetry.space_group_name_H-M   'P 1'
#
loop_
_entity.id
_entity.type
_entity.pdbx_description
1 polymer ?
#
loop_
_entity_poly.entity_id
_entity_poly.type
_entity_poly.pdbx_seq_one_letter_code
_entity_poly.pdbx_strand_id
1 'polypeptide(L)'
;MVKSELIQRITERQDNLSLKDVELSVNHLLEVMSDTLSNGDRIEIRGFGSFNLHYRPPRRAHNPKTGERVFTEAKHTPHFKPGKELRDRVNDSRSTVEIKDQGDDEDHDESMGSLSDSNFIRPLDDQNHQE
;
A
#
# COMPACT_ATOMS: atom_id res chain seq x y z
N MET A 1 -17.67 -0.69 0.61
CA MET A 1 -18.06 -1.34 1.88
C MET A 1 -17.55 -0.49 3.03
N VAL A 2 -18.42 -0.10 3.95
CA VAL A 2 -18.06 0.67 5.16
C VAL A 2 -17.98 -0.25 6.39
N LYS A 3 -17.44 0.23 7.51
CA LYS A 3 -17.24 -0.57 8.74
C LYS A 3 -18.52 -1.23 9.27
N SER A 4 -19.63 -0.50 9.30
CA SER A 4 -20.92 -1.03 9.75
C SER A 4 -21.40 -2.19 8.86
N GLU A 5 -21.25 -2.04 7.54
CA GLU A 5 -21.58 -3.07 6.57
C GLU A 5 -20.69 -4.31 6.73
N LEU A 6 -19.39 -4.13 7.01
CA LEU A 6 -18.48 -5.23 7.32
C LEU A 6 -18.93 -6.02 8.57
N ILE A 7 -19.26 -5.32 9.66
CA ILE A 7 -19.73 -5.91 10.91
C ILE A 7 -21.00 -6.73 10.67
N GLN A 8 -21.96 -6.15 9.94
CA GLN A 8 -23.20 -6.84 9.60
C GLN A 8 -22.93 -8.11 8.79
N ARG A 9 -22.12 -8.03 7.73
CA ARG A 9 -21.78 -9.18 6.87
C ARG A 9 -21.02 -10.29 7.62
N ILE A 10 -20.21 -9.96 8.62
CA ILE A 10 -19.54 -10.96 9.46
C ILE A 10 -20.57 -11.63 10.38
N THR A 11 -21.43 -10.83 11.01
CA THR A 11 -22.49 -11.33 11.92
C THR A 11 -23.44 -12.29 11.20
N GLU A 12 -23.88 -11.95 9.98
CA GLU A 12 -24.73 -12.80 9.13
C GLU A 12 -24.07 -14.14 8.73
N ARG A 13 -22.75 -14.26 8.86
CA ARG A 13 -21.99 -15.48 8.55
C ARG A 13 -21.60 -16.27 9.78
N GLN A 14 -21.85 -15.75 10.98
CA GLN A 14 -21.38 -16.30 12.25
C GLN A 14 -22.54 -16.31 13.25
N ASP A 15 -23.45 -17.27 13.07
CA ASP A 15 -24.69 -17.39 13.85
C ASP A 15 -24.47 -17.52 15.37
N ASN A 16 -23.26 -17.91 15.78
CA ASN A 16 -22.86 -18.11 17.17
C ASN A 16 -22.25 -16.86 17.84
N LEU A 17 -22.06 -15.76 17.12
CA LEU A 17 -21.51 -14.51 17.66
C LEU A 17 -22.58 -13.43 17.74
N SER A 18 -22.62 -12.70 18.85
CA SER A 18 -23.50 -11.54 18.95
C SER A 18 -22.95 -10.38 18.11
N LEU A 19 -23.85 -9.51 17.63
CA LEU A 19 -23.46 -8.28 16.91
C LEU A 19 -22.42 -7.46 17.70
N LYS A 20 -22.61 -7.38 19.02
CA LYS A 20 -21.72 -6.65 19.93
C LYS A 20 -20.32 -7.26 19.97
N ASP A 21 -20.21 -8.60 19.99
CA ASP A 21 -18.92 -9.28 20.03
C ASP A 21 -18.18 -9.12 18.69
N VAL A 22 -18.89 -9.16 17.57
CA VAL A 22 -18.32 -8.89 16.25
C VAL A 22 -17.83 -7.45 16.15
N GLU A 23 -18.64 -6.48 16.57
CA GLU A 23 -18.25 -5.07 16.60
C GLU A 23 -16.99 -4.84 17.45
N LEU A 24 -16.96 -5.40 18.66
CA LEU A 24 -15.82 -5.31 19.55
C LEU A 24 -14.57 -5.93 18.94
N SER A 25 -14.72 -7.10 18.30
CA SER A 25 -13.61 -7.80 17.64
C SER A 25 -13.03 -6.99 16.48
N VAL A 26 -13.88 -6.37 15.66
CA VAL A 26 -13.44 -5.50 14.55
C VAL A 26 -12.73 -4.26 15.09
N ASN A 27 -13.22 -3.67 16.17
CA ASN A 27 -12.56 -2.52 16.80
C ASN A 27 -11.16 -2.88 17.30
N HIS A 28 -11.03 -3.96 18.05
CA HIS A 28 -9.73 -4.40 18.57
C HIS A 28 -8.77 -4.82 17.45
N LEU A 29 -9.25 -5.45 16.39
CA LEU A 29 -8.42 -5.75 15.22
C LEU A 29 -7.79 -4.48 14.65
N LEU A 30 -8.60 -3.43 14.41
CA LEU A 30 -8.12 -2.17 13.86
C LEU A 30 -7.14 -1.45 14.80
N GLU A 31 -7.41 -1.50 16.10
CA GLU A 31 -6.54 -0.94 17.14
C GLU A 31 -5.18 -1.64 17.17
N VAL A 32 -5.16 -2.97 17.27
CA VAL A 32 -3.92 -3.77 17.25
C VAL A 32 -3.11 -3.53 15.98
N MET A 33 -3.77 -3.43 14.82
CA MET A 33 -3.08 -3.11 13.56
C MET A 33 -2.47 -1.70 13.59
N SER A 34 -3.20 -0.73 14.15
CA SER A 34 -2.73 0.66 14.26
C SER A 34 -1.53 0.77 15.19
N ASP A 35 -1.59 0.10 16.34
CA ASP A 35 -0.50 0.08 17.33
C ASP A 35 0.74 -0.63 16.81
N THR A 36 0.56 -1.76 16.12
CA THR A 36 1.68 -2.47 15.51
C THR A 36 2.40 -1.58 14.49
N LEU A 37 1.66 -0.87 13.63
CA LEU A 37 2.25 0.04 12.65
C LEU A 37 2.85 1.29 13.29
N SER A 38 2.26 1.84 14.35
CA SER A 38 2.80 3.02 15.03
C SER A 38 4.13 2.73 15.74
N ASN A 39 4.32 1.48 16.18
CA ASN A 39 5.56 0.99 16.78
C ASN A 39 6.69 0.71 15.77
N GLY A 40 6.44 0.84 14.47
CA GLY A 40 7.45 0.57 13.44
C GLY A 40 7.39 -0.83 12.84
N ASP A 41 6.49 -1.70 13.33
CA ASP A 41 6.45 -3.11 12.98
C ASP A 41 5.70 -3.38 11.67
N ARG A 42 5.95 -4.57 11.11
CA ARG A 42 5.27 -5.08 9.91
C ARG A 42 4.14 -6.03 10.30
N ILE A 43 3.00 -5.91 9.62
CA ILE A 43 1.88 -6.86 9.73
C ILE A 43 1.84 -7.74 8.48
N GLU A 44 1.68 -9.05 8.67
CA GLU A 44 1.44 -10.00 7.58
C GLU A 44 0.21 -10.87 7.89
N ILE A 45 -0.72 -10.91 6.94
CA ILE A 45 -1.91 -11.75 6.99
C ILE A 45 -1.85 -12.68 5.78
N ARG A 46 -1.52 -13.96 6.01
CA ARG A 46 -1.42 -14.98 4.95
C ARG A 46 -2.73 -15.08 4.18
N GLY A 47 -2.62 -15.24 2.86
CA GLY A 47 -3.77 -15.23 1.95
C GLY A 47 -4.38 -13.86 1.66
N PHE A 48 -3.99 -12.80 2.39
CA PHE A 48 -4.50 -11.45 2.18
C PHE A 48 -3.42 -10.48 1.70
N GLY A 49 -2.34 -10.30 2.48
CA GLY A 49 -1.26 -9.38 2.14
C GLY A 49 -0.45 -8.94 3.34
N SER A 50 0.31 -7.86 3.19
CA SER A 50 1.12 -7.30 4.27
C SER A 50 1.11 -5.77 4.30
N PHE A 51 1.20 -5.21 5.50
CA PHE A 51 1.35 -3.77 5.74
C PHE A 51 2.78 -3.50 6.19
N ASN A 52 3.44 -2.59 5.49
CA ASN A 52 4.80 -2.12 5.79
C ASN A 52 4.79 -0.61 5.93
N LEU A 53 5.74 -0.07 6.69
CA LEU A 53 6.00 1.36 6.70
C LEU A 53 7.01 1.72 5.63
N HIS A 54 6.78 2.83 4.96
CA HIS A 54 7.76 3.43 4.08
C HIS A 54 8.18 4.78 4.66
N TYR A 55 9.47 4.94 4.91
CA TYR A 55 10.05 6.22 5.29
C TYR A 55 9.98 7.22 4.13
N ARG A 56 9.54 8.44 4.43
CA ARG A 56 9.54 9.59 3.52
C ARG A 56 10.48 10.63 4.13
N PRO A 57 11.65 10.90 3.50
CA PRO A 57 12.56 11.93 3.98
C PRO A 57 11.92 13.32 3.83
N PRO A 58 12.38 14.30 4.62
CA PRO A 58 11.86 15.66 4.52
C PRO A 58 12.21 16.24 3.15
N ARG A 59 11.25 16.94 2.52
CA ARG A 59 11.45 17.56 1.20
C ARG A 59 10.74 18.92 1.12
N ARG A 60 11.21 19.76 0.20
CA ARG A 60 10.53 21.00 -0.17
C ARG A 60 9.55 20.67 -1.29
N ALA A 61 8.27 20.83 -1.04
CA ALA A 61 7.19 20.68 -2.01
C ALA A 61 6.73 22.07 -2.47
N HIS A 62 6.04 22.11 -3.61
CA HIS A 62 5.35 23.31 -4.07
C HIS A 62 3.85 23.12 -3.88
N ASN A 63 3.16 24.15 -3.41
CA ASN A 63 1.71 24.15 -3.42
C ASN A 63 1.23 24.24 -4.88
N PRO A 64 0.52 23.24 -5.43
CA PRO A 64 0.10 23.25 -6.84
C PRO A 64 -0.81 24.44 -7.19
N LYS A 65 -1.53 24.98 -6.20
CA LYS A 65 -2.49 26.08 -6.39
C LYS A 65 -1.82 27.46 -6.32
N THR A 66 -0.77 27.62 -5.52
CA THR A 66 -0.17 28.94 -5.24
C THR A 66 1.30 29.08 -5.67
N GLY A 67 1.99 27.97 -5.96
CA GLY A 67 3.41 27.94 -6.29
C GLY A 67 4.35 28.11 -5.07
N GLU A 68 3.80 28.40 -3.90
CA GLU A 68 4.56 28.63 -2.68
C GLU A 68 5.34 27.38 -2.24
N ARG A 69 6.52 27.60 -1.66
CA ARG A 69 7.37 26.52 -1.14
C ARG A 69 6.84 26.06 0.21
N VAL A 70 6.41 24.82 0.30
CA VAL A 70 5.99 24.17 1.54
C VAL A 70 7.06 23.18 1.97
N PHE A 71 7.43 23.19 3.25
CA PHE A 71 8.33 22.19 3.81
C PHE A 71 7.51 21.01 4.33
N THR A 72 7.87 19.79 3.95
CA THR A 72 7.26 18.57 4.48
C THR A 72 8.29 17.86 5.36
N GLU A 73 7.89 17.60 6.60
CA GLU A 73 8.71 16.87 7.57
C GLU A 73 8.86 15.40 7.20
N ALA A 74 9.87 14.75 7.79
CA ALA A 74 10.05 13.32 7.65
C ALA A 74 8.86 12.57 8.25
N LYS A 75 8.35 11.55 7.57
CA LYS A 75 7.24 10.74 8.08
C LYS A 75 7.31 9.29 7.62
N HIS A 76 6.66 8.40 8.36
CA HIS A 76 6.37 7.06 7.89
C HIS A 76 4.97 7.01 7.31
N THR A 77 4.81 6.33 6.18
CA THR A 77 3.50 6.09 5.56
C THR A 77 3.24 4.59 5.50
N PRO A 78 2.11 4.09 6.03
CA PRO A 78 1.70 2.70 5.82
C PRO A 78 1.49 2.41 4.34
N HIS A 79 1.93 1.24 3.90
CA HIS A 79 1.78 0.77 2.54
C HIS A 79 1.34 -0.71 2.54
N PHE A 80 0.21 -0.99 1.89
CA PHE A 80 -0.33 -2.33 1.76
C PHE A 80 0.18 -3.00 0.49
N LYS A 81 0.76 -4.20 0.64
CA LYS A 81 1.14 -5.08 -0.46
C LYS A 81 0.15 -6.24 -0.52
N PRO A 82 -0.75 -6.28 -1.52
CA PRO A 82 -1.69 -7.38 -1.67
C PRO A 82 -0.95 -8.69 -1.96
N GLY A 83 -1.37 -9.77 -1.29
CA GLY A 83 -0.83 -11.10 -1.47
C GLY A 83 -1.29 -11.74 -2.79
N LYS A 84 -0.63 -12.83 -3.19
CA LYS A 84 -0.95 -13.57 -4.42
C LYS A 84 -2.42 -14.00 -4.45
N GLU A 85 -2.90 -14.66 -3.40
CA GLU A 85 -4.29 -15.15 -3.35
C GLU A 85 -5.33 -14.05 -3.51
N LEU A 86 -5.12 -12.88 -2.91
CA LEU A 86 -6.02 -11.75 -3.05
C LEU A 86 -6.02 -11.22 -4.50
N ARG A 87 -4.84 -11.06 -5.10
CA ARG A 87 -4.71 -10.62 -6.51
C ARG A 87 -5.38 -11.59 -7.46
N ASP A 88 -5.16 -12.89 -7.28
CA ASP A 88 -5.74 -13.93 -8.12
C ASP A 88 -7.28 -13.89 -8.04
N ARG A 89 -7.86 -13.84 -6.83
CA ARG A 89 -9.33 -13.74 -6.66
C ARG A 89 -9.93 -12.51 -7.34
N VAL A 90 -9.25 -11.36 -7.26
CA VAL A 90 -9.71 -10.13 -7.92
C VAL A 90 -9.62 -10.28 -9.44
N ASN A 91 -8.52 -10.83 -9.95
CA ASN A 91 -8.34 -11.05 -11.38
C ASN A 91 -9.36 -12.06 -11.95
N ASP A 92 -9.66 -13.13 -11.23
CA ASP A 92 -10.63 -14.14 -11.64
C ASP A 92 -12.06 -13.59 -11.71
N SER A 93 -12.41 -12.64 -10.82
CA SER A 93 -13.72 -11.99 -10.81
C SER A 93 -13.97 -11.04 -11.99
N ARG A 94 -12.96 -10.73 -12.82
CA ARG A 94 -13.10 -9.81 -13.96
C ARG A 94 -14.13 -10.25 -15.00
N SER A 95 -14.44 -11.54 -15.06
CA SER A 95 -15.43 -12.09 -16.00
C SER A 95 -16.87 -11.93 -15.50
N THR A 96 -17.08 -11.76 -14.19
CA THR A 96 -18.40 -11.72 -13.55
C THR A 96 -18.73 -10.37 -12.92
N VAL A 97 -17.72 -9.53 -12.72
CA VAL A 97 -17.84 -8.19 -12.14
C VAL A 97 -17.23 -7.19 -13.11
N GLU A 98 -18.06 -6.29 -13.63
CA GLU A 98 -17.56 -5.13 -14.38
C GLU A 98 -16.70 -4.27 -13.46
N ILE A 99 -15.40 -4.21 -13.75
CA ILE A 99 -14.51 -3.24 -13.12
C ILE A 99 -14.82 -1.90 -13.76
N LYS A 100 -15.55 -1.06 -13.03
CA LYS A 100 -15.72 0.34 -13.42
C LYS A 100 -14.35 0.98 -13.35
N ASP A 101 -13.86 1.41 -14.51
CA ASP A 101 -12.73 2.32 -14.61
C ASP A 101 -13.19 3.66 -14.03
N GLN A 102 -13.07 3.80 -12.71
CA GLN A 102 -13.10 5.11 -12.07
C GLN A 102 -11.75 5.70 -12.45
N GLY A 103 -11.68 6.33 -13.64
CA GLY A 103 -10.46 6.92 -14.16
C GLY A 103 -9.76 7.69 -13.05
N ASP A 104 -8.45 7.57 -13.00
CA ASP A 104 -7.56 8.02 -11.92
C ASP A 104 -7.89 9.46 -11.45
N ASP A 105 -8.89 9.60 -10.59
CA ASP A 105 -9.22 10.85 -9.92
C ASP A 105 -8.19 11.03 -8.82
N GLU A 106 -7.13 11.74 -9.21
CA GLU A 106 -6.03 12.29 -8.42
C GLU A 106 -5.03 11.26 -7.87
N ASP A 107 -4.02 10.98 -8.71
CA ASP A 107 -2.66 10.68 -8.26
C ASP A 107 -2.26 11.56 -7.05
N HIS A 108 -2.38 11.01 -5.85
CA HIS A 108 -1.65 11.47 -4.66
C HIS A 108 -0.32 10.71 -4.52
N ASP A 109 0.35 10.46 -5.66
CA ASP A 109 1.74 10.00 -5.70
C ASP A 109 2.53 10.79 -6.75
N GLU A 110 2.95 12.01 -6.40
CA GLU A 110 4.06 12.67 -7.10
C GLU A 110 5.36 11.87 -6.85
N SER A 111 5.61 10.88 -7.72
CA SER A 111 6.90 10.59 -8.36
C SER A 111 6.97 9.12 -8.81
N MET A 112 6.35 8.81 -9.94
CA MET A 112 6.87 7.76 -10.81
C MET A 112 8.31 8.11 -11.21
N GLY A 113 9.24 7.24 -10.83
CA GLY A 113 10.66 7.36 -11.16
C GLY A 113 11.39 6.03 -10.95
N SER A 114 10.87 4.95 -11.52
CA SER A 114 11.64 3.73 -11.72
C SER A 114 12.45 3.85 -13.00
N LEU A 115 13.76 4.00 -12.89
CA LEU A 115 14.67 3.47 -13.91
C LEU A 115 15.74 2.62 -13.21
N SER A 116 15.65 1.35 -13.57
CA SER A 116 16.49 0.21 -13.25
C SER A 116 17.99 0.48 -13.30
N ASP A 117 18.66 0.15 -12.20
CA ASP A 117 20.04 -0.32 -12.21
C ASP A 117 20.11 -1.67 -12.93
N SER A 118 20.61 -1.68 -14.16
CA SER A 118 21.25 -2.86 -14.76
C SER A 118 22.02 -2.46 -16.02
N ASN A 119 23.33 -2.33 -15.90
CA ASN A 119 24.24 -2.96 -16.87
C ASN A 119 25.62 -3.16 -16.23
N PHE A 120 25.77 -4.39 -15.74
CA PHE A 120 27.02 -5.04 -15.42
C PHE A 120 27.66 -5.51 -16.74
N ILE A 121 28.70 -4.83 -17.21
CA ILE A 121 29.71 -5.41 -18.11
C ILE A 121 31.09 -4.90 -17.64
N ARG A 122 31.92 -5.80 -17.12
CA ARG A 122 33.39 -5.64 -17.05
C ARG A 122 34.03 -6.41 -18.22
N PRO A 123 35.36 -6.37 -18.39
CA PRO A 123 36.17 -5.37 -19.08
C PRO A 123 36.70 -5.94 -20.42
N LEU A 124 37.24 -5.08 -21.29
CA LEU A 124 38.13 -5.52 -22.37
C LEU A 124 39.42 -4.69 -22.30
N ASP A 125 40.51 -5.36 -21.92
CA ASP A 125 41.85 -5.01 -22.37
C ASP A 125 41.87 -5.08 -23.90
N ASP A 126 42.49 -4.11 -24.58
CA ASP A 126 43.83 -4.28 -25.18
C ASP A 126 44.14 -3.10 -26.16
N GLN A 127 45.35 -2.56 -26.03
CA GLN A 127 46.22 -2.00 -27.09
C GLN A 127 45.98 -0.57 -27.67
N ASN A 128 46.92 0.33 -27.29
CA ASN A 128 47.98 0.89 -28.16
C ASN A 128 47.65 2.07 -29.12
N HIS A 129 48.20 3.27 -28.83
CA HIS A 129 49.04 4.18 -29.68
C HIS A 129 49.02 5.63 -29.14
N GLN A 130 50.20 6.18 -28.77
CA GLN A 130 50.95 7.30 -29.41
C GLN A 130 50.25 8.67 -29.27
N GLU A 131 50.88 9.77 -28.84
CA GLU A 131 52.29 10.22 -28.82
C GLU A 131 52.72 10.78 -27.45
#